data_AF-A0A1G1IKY9-F1
#
_entry.id   AF-A0A1G1IKY9-F1
#
_cell.length_a   1.000
_cell.length_b   1.000
_cell.length_c   1.000
_cell.angle_alpha   90.00
_cell.angle_beta   90.00
_cell.angle_gamma   90.00
#
_symmetry.space_group_name_H-M   'P 1'
#
loop_
_entity.id
_entity.type
_entity.pdbx_description
1 polymer ?
#
loop_
_entity_poly.entity_id
_entity_poly.type
_entity_poly.pdbx_seq_one_letter_code
_entity_poly.pdbx_strand_id
1 'polypeptide(L)' 'MFIAVLGPSIVIAVIGFATIKALGRNPSAAPKIYMGVILMLVFAEGTSIISLLIVFQIFAH' A
#
# COMPACT_ATOMS: atom_id res chain seq x y z
N MET A 1 1.84 -16.85 -5.72
CA MET A 1 1.57 -15.49 -6.24
C MET A 1 0.38 -14.82 -5.55
N PHE A 2 -0.82 -15.41 -5.54
CA PHE A 2 -2.04 -14.77 -5.00
C PHE A 2 -1.90 -14.24 -3.55
N ILE A 3 -1.30 -15.02 -2.65
CA ILE A 3 -1.07 -14.63 -1.25
C ILE A 3 -0.13 -13.41 -1.14
N ALA A 4 0.89 -13.33 -2.01
CA ALA A 4 1.87 -12.24 -1.98
C ALA A 4 1.27 -10.90 -2.41
N VAL A 5 0.24 -10.90 -3.24
CA VAL A 5 -0.47 -9.69 -3.69
C VAL A 5 -1.64 -9.32 -2.77
N LEU A 6 -2.16 -10.27 -1.99
CA LEU A 6 -3.32 -10.04 -1.13
C LEU A 6 -3.03 -9.00 -0.05
N GLY A 7 -1.87 -9.10 0.60
CA GLY A 7 -1.41 -8.16 1.63
C GLY A 7 -1.40 -6.69 1.17
N PRO A 8 -0.59 -6.32 0.15
CA PRO A 8 -0.57 -4.95 -0.36
C PRO A 8 -1.94 -4.50 -0.88
N SER A 9 -2.70 -5.38 -1.53
CA SER A 9 -4.05 -5.03 -2.03
C SER A 9 -5.00 -4.61 -0.90
N ILE A 10 -4.97 -5.29 0.25
CA ILE A 10 -5.78 -4.93 1.41
C ILE A 10 -5.34 -3.57 1.97
N VAL A 11 -4.03 -3.34 2.09
CA VAL A 11 -3.49 -2.07 2.59
C VAL A 11 -3.92 -0.91 1.69
N ILE A 12 -3.80 -1.08 0.36
CA ILE A 12 -4.24 -0.10 -0.63
C ILE A 12 -5.74 0.17 -0.50
N ALA A 13 -6.57 -0.87 -0.38
CA ALA A 13 -8.02 -0.72 -0.27
C ALA A 13 -8.42 0.06 0.98
N VAL A 14 -7.83 -0.27 2.15
CA VAL A 14 -8.13 0.41 3.42
C VAL A 14 -7.67 1.87 3.38
N ILE A 15 -6.45 2.13 2.92
CA ILE A 15 -5.92 3.49 2.83
C ILE A 15 -6.71 4.32 1.83
N GLY A 16 -7.06 3.76 0.67
CA GLY A 16 -7.88 4.42 -0.34
C GLY A 16 -9.25 4.82 0.20
N PHE A 17 -9.94 3.90 0.88
CA PHE A 17 -11.23 4.18 1.52
C PHE A 17 -11.12 5.29 2.59
N ALA A 18 -10.13 5.20 3.48
CA ALA A 18 -9.90 6.19 4.51
C ALA A 18 -9.58 7.58 3.93
N THR A 19 -8.79 7.62 2.85
CA THR A 19 -8.40 8.83 2.12
C THR A 19 -9.63 9.51 1.53
N ILE A 20 -10.46 8.76 0.80
CA ILE A 20 -11.70 9.28 0.19
C ILE A 20 -12.62 9.85 1.27
N LYS A 21 -12.81 9.13 2.38
CA LYS A 21 -13.64 9.58 3.50
C LYS A 21 -13.09 10.84 4.18
N ALA A 22 -11.78 10.95 4.36
CA ALA A 22 -11.14 12.12 4.97
C ALA A 22 -11.26 13.36 4.07
N LEU A 23 -10.98 13.20 2.77
CA LEU A 23 -11.06 14.29 1.79
C LEU A 23 -12.49 14.75 1.54
N GLY A 24 -13.46 13.83 1.54
CA GLY A 24 -14.87 14.17 1.44
C GLY A 24 -15.37 15.04 2.62
N ARG A 25 -14.71 14.96 3.79
CA ARG A 25 -15.02 15.82 4.95
C ARG A 25 -14.27 17.14 4.93
N ASN A 26 -13.05 17.17 4.40
CA ASN A 26 -12.24 18.38 4.31
C ASN A 26 -11.27 18.34 3.11
N PRO A 27 -11.67 18.90 1.95
CA PRO A 27 -10.84 18.92 0.75
C PRO A 27 -9.51 19.68 0.93
N SER A 28 -9.48 20.71 1.78
CA SER A 28 -8.28 21.52 2.04
C SER A 28 -7.17 20.76 2.78
N ALA A 29 -7.47 19.59 3.34
CA ALA A 29 -6.47 18.72 3.97
C ALA A 29 -5.68 17.85 2.95
N ALA A 30 -6.02 17.89 1.67
CA ALA A 30 -5.43 17.05 0.62
C ALA A 30 -3.89 17.01 0.61
N PRO A 31 -3.16 18.13 0.67
CA PRO A 31 -1.70 18.10 0.61
C PRO A 31 -1.06 17.29 1.76
N LYS A 32 -1.63 17.38 2.96
CA LYS A 32 -1.14 16.66 4.15
C LYS A 32 -1.50 15.18 4.10
N ILE A 33 -2.72 14.86 3.64
CA ILE A 33 -3.20 13.48 3.54
C ILE A 33 -2.42 12.72 2.47
N TYR A 34 -2.27 13.29 1.27
CA TYR A 34 -1.56 12.61 0.17
C TYR A 34 -0.10 12.33 0.49
N MET A 35 0.59 13.23 1.19
CA MET A 35 1.97 12.97 1.64
C MET A 35 2.04 11.70 2.51
N GLY A 36 1.14 11.57 3.49
CA GLY A 36 1.09 10.38 4.35
C GLY A 36 0.69 9.11 3.59
N VAL A 37 -0.28 9.21 2.68
CA VAL A 37 -0.72 8.09 1.84
C VAL A 37 0.40 7.57 0.96
N ILE A 38 1.14 8.46 0.28
CA ILE A 38 2.26 8.08 -0.58
C ILE A 38 3.33 7.36 0.23
N LEU A 39 3.71 7.88 1.41
CA LEU A 39 4.68 7.21 2.29
C LEU A 39 4.22 5.80 2.68
N MET A 40 2.96 5.65 3.10
CA MET A 40 2.40 4.35 3.47
C MET A 40 2.39 3.36 2.30
N LEU A 41 2.04 3.82 1.10
CA LEU A 41 2.05 2.99 -0.11
C LEU A 41 3.48 2.54 -0.46
N VAL A 42 4.48 3.43 -0.35
CA VAL A 42 5.88 3.07 -0.58
C VAL A 42 6.34 1.98 0.39
N PHE A 43 5.98 2.05 1.66
CA PHE A 43 6.30 0.98 2.63
C PHE A 43 5.57 -0.33 2.33
N ALA A 44 4.27 -0.27 1.96
CA ALA A 44 3.48 -1.45 1.63
C ALA A 44 4.01 -2.17 0.38
N GLU A 45 4.33 -1.41 -0.68
CA GLU A 45 4.92 -1.96 -1.90
C GLU A 45 6.37 -2.43 -1.66
N GLY A 46 7.17 -1.68 -0.91
CA GLY A 46 8.55 -2.07 -0.59
C GLY A 46 8.64 -3.41 0.12
N THR A 47 7.78 -3.65 1.12
CA THR A 47 7.71 -4.95 1.83
C THR A 47 7.20 -6.07 0.93
N SER A 48 6.29 -5.77 0.00
CA SER A 48 5.76 -6.73 -0.96
C SER A 48 6.82 -7.16 -1.98
N ILE A 49 7.60 -6.23 -2.50
CA ILE A 49 8.72 -6.51 -3.40
C ILE A 49 9.77 -7.38 -2.69
N ILE A 50 10.18 -7.02 -1.47
CA ILE A 50 11.15 -7.82 -0.70
C ILE A 50 10.62 -9.25 -0.49
N SER A 51 9.35 -9.40 -0.15
CA SER A 51 8.72 -10.72 0.03
C SER A 51 8.74 -11.54 -1.26
N LEU A 52 8.44 -10.92 -2.40
CA LEU A 52 8.51 -11.58 -3.71
C LEU A 52 9.94 -12.02 -4.06
N LEU A 53 10.95 -11.20 -3.75
CA LEU A 53 12.35 -11.56 -3.97
C LEU A 53 12.77 -12.76 -3.12
N ILE A 54 12.34 -12.83 -1.86
CA ILE A 54 12.60 -13.98 -0.98
C ILE A 54 11.92 -15.25 -1.53
N VAL A 55 10.66 -15.14 -1.95
CA VAL A 55 9.95 -16.26 -2.57
C VAL A 55 10.67 -16.72 -3.84
N PHE A 56 11.07 -15.78 -4.70
CA PHE A 56 11.83 -16.11 -5.89
C PHE A 56 13.14 -16.82 -5.56
N GLN A 57 13.91 -16.31 -4.58
CA GLN A 57 15.15 -16.95 -4.14
C GLN A 57 14.95 -18.37 -3.60
N ILE A 58 13.86 -18.64 -2.87
CA ILE A 58 13.62 -19.97 -2.28
C ILE A 58 13.20 -21.00 -3.33
N PHE A 59 12.39 -20.58 -4.33
CA PHE A 59 11.71 -21.50 -5.24
C PHE A 59 12.24 -21.48 -6.69
N ALA A 60 13.09 -20.53 -7.08
CA ALA A 60 13.64 -20.43 -8.43
C ALA A 60 15.00 -21.15 -8.60
N HIS A 61 15.35 -22.05 -7.67
CA HIS A 61 16.47 -22.99 -7.79
C HIS A 61 16.02 -24.31 -8.40
#